data_AF-A0AAV8WUV8-F1
#
_entry.id   AF-A0AAV8WUV8-F1
#
_cell.length_a   1.000
_cell.length_b   1.000
_cell.length_c   1.000
_cell.angle_alpha   90.00
_cell.angle_beta   90.00
_cell.angle_gamma   90.00
#
_symmetry.space_group_name_H-M   'P 1'
#
loop_
_entity.id
_entity.type
_entity.pdbx_description
1 polymer ?
#
loop_
_entity_poly.entity_id
_entity_poly.type
_entity_poly.pdbx_seq_one_letter_code
_entity_poly.pdbx_strand_id
1 'polypeptide(L)'
;DIKTFTVLAFKMSYSFEGNPKNRPEQNLSGASKKLTRDVLLQKTHEERRKRQEQRLKLQSAELLQSHIRSYLVRKHIKEEQRRLFDSEEAVAPIQILLSKLLFFYNSRDDKLRLFKISDQLTNQHVDILRHMDTDASFCWLIKRFLVLCLKTLYDSDMVRVLMKSLYIFTNNAQTLEYLIRKGYYGYLRSFLESNDKELLGQAMVLIHRPFKYIYEMENSKDIALSEFCSGFLKPPLTYNIKNLLIPYLKSKRDLPFEMIICYLNSRFHFEGTNSLFYCILALEPDDYEPNCDSIQVLSKLSLNIHKLKPSCDLTTEDSDDEEDIDISEEQLLLSDYLNIMNRPEKVKKWLHFFEVNSHNEQVLTSFTQLCHNLLLVYKDSIRKYLLLYKLGLNSIFLNKLWLVINKNQHGDLQMRGSCFISWKECHTTLSVFCDMFTFYTETLTDRG
;
A
#
# COMPACT_ATOMS: atom_id res chain seq x y z
N ASP A 1 -28.51 -35.90 43.07
CA ASP A 1 -27.68 -35.27 42.03
C ASP A 1 -27.73 -33.75 42.11
N ILE A 2 -26.69 -33.11 41.56
CA ILE A 2 -26.43 -31.67 41.42
C ILE A 2 -25.74 -31.04 42.65
N LYS A 3 -24.40 -31.16 42.66
CA LYS A 3 -23.48 -30.33 43.44
C LYS A 3 -23.30 -28.99 42.74
N THR A 4 -23.55 -27.92 43.48
CA THR A 4 -23.29 -26.52 43.15
C THR A 4 -21.78 -26.27 43.10
N PHE A 5 -21.28 -25.82 41.95
CA PHE A 5 -19.90 -25.37 41.77
C PHE A 5 -19.74 -23.96 42.35
N THR A 6 -19.03 -23.84 43.46
CA THR A 6 -18.60 -22.56 44.04
C THR A 6 -17.33 -22.07 43.35
N VAL A 7 -17.43 -20.88 42.78
CA VAL A 7 -16.35 -20.12 42.16
C VAL A 7 -15.23 -19.85 43.17
N LEU A 8 -14.05 -20.42 42.95
CA LEU A 8 -12.83 -20.11 43.68
C LEU A 8 -12.31 -18.74 43.25
N ALA A 9 -12.56 -17.73 44.07
CA ALA A 9 -11.96 -16.42 43.96
C ALA A 9 -10.43 -16.53 44.15
N PHE A 10 -9.67 -16.36 43.06
CA PHE A 10 -8.23 -16.15 43.13
C PHE A 10 -7.95 -14.79 43.77
N LYS A 11 -7.78 -14.77 45.09
CA LYS A 11 -7.28 -13.61 45.84
C LYS A 11 -5.76 -13.52 45.62
N MET A 12 -5.34 -12.80 44.58
CA MET A 12 -3.95 -12.36 44.42
C MET A 12 -3.65 -11.26 45.44
N SER A 13 -3.23 -11.65 46.64
CA SER A 13 -2.70 -10.73 47.64
C SER A 13 -1.29 -10.27 47.26
N TYR A 14 -1.22 -9.19 46.47
CA TYR A 14 0.00 -8.39 46.36
C TYR A 14 0.19 -7.63 47.68
N SER A 15 0.90 -8.22 48.64
CA SER A 15 1.42 -7.48 49.80
C SER A 15 2.62 -6.64 49.33
N PHE A 16 2.44 -5.32 49.33
CA PHE A 16 3.52 -4.33 49.16
C PHE A 16 4.03 -3.92 50.55
N GLU A 17 4.33 -4.91 51.41
CA GLU A 17 5.09 -4.66 52.63
C GLU A 17 6.55 -4.52 52.23
N GLY A 18 7.08 -3.31 52.30
CA GLY A 18 8.52 -3.07 52.19
C GLY A 18 9.22 -3.91 53.24
N ASN A 19 9.96 -4.94 52.81
CA ASN A 19 10.71 -5.80 53.73
C ASN A 19 11.64 -4.91 54.59
N PRO A 20 11.47 -4.88 55.92
CA PRO A 20 12.41 -4.17 56.78
C PRO A 20 13.80 -4.78 56.57
N LYS A 21 14.85 -3.94 56.56
CA LYS A 21 16.25 -4.35 56.35
C LYS A 21 16.53 -5.68 57.04
N ASN A 22 16.78 -6.73 56.25
CA ASN A 22 17.13 -8.04 56.78
C ASN A 22 18.35 -7.88 57.69
N ARG A 23 18.24 -8.36 58.93
CA ARG A 23 19.39 -8.50 59.82
C ARG A 23 20.42 -9.40 59.13
N PRO A 24 21.73 -9.16 59.30
CA PRO A 24 22.76 -9.98 58.67
C PRO A 24 22.57 -11.45 59.09
N GLU A 25 22.19 -12.31 58.15
CA GLU A 25 22.15 -13.75 58.36
C GLU A 25 23.59 -14.28 58.36
N GLN A 26 24.09 -14.60 59.55
CA GLN A 26 25.40 -15.20 59.71
C GLN A 26 25.33 -16.68 59.32
N ASN A 27 26.05 -17.07 58.25
CA ASN A 27 26.14 -18.47 57.84
C ASN A 27 26.90 -19.31 58.88
N LEU A 28 26.17 -19.96 59.79
CA LEU A 28 26.72 -20.83 60.86
C LEU A 28 27.24 -22.20 60.36
N SER A 29 27.35 -22.42 59.05
CA SER A 29 27.76 -23.72 58.46
C SER A 29 29.25 -24.08 58.67
N GLY A 30 30.03 -23.27 59.38
CA GLY A 30 31.44 -23.54 59.65
C GLY A 30 31.71 -24.55 60.77
N ALA A 31 30.71 -24.94 61.57
CA ALA A 31 30.97 -25.58 62.86
C ALA A 31 30.82 -27.10 62.94
N SER A 32 30.23 -27.82 61.98
CA SER A 32 30.19 -29.28 62.09
C SER A 32 29.83 -29.98 60.77
N LYS A 33 30.63 -30.99 60.40
CA LYS A 33 30.55 -31.93 59.26
C LYS A 33 31.39 -31.54 58.03
N LYS A 34 32.41 -32.36 57.75
CA LYS A 34 33.20 -32.36 56.51
C LYS A 34 32.26 -32.73 55.33
N LEU A 35 31.67 -31.73 54.70
CA LEU A 35 30.91 -31.89 53.46
C LEU A 35 31.87 -32.25 52.31
N THR A 36 31.48 -33.22 51.48
CA THR A 36 32.21 -33.58 50.25
C THR A 36 32.27 -32.38 49.31
N ARG A 37 33.41 -32.19 48.63
CA ARG A 37 33.69 -31.07 47.70
C ARG A 37 32.51 -30.79 46.75
N ASP A 38 31.90 -31.83 46.20
CA ASP A 38 30.82 -31.69 45.21
C ASP A 38 29.53 -31.11 45.81
N VAL A 39 29.21 -31.46 47.06
CA VAL A 39 28.04 -30.92 47.77
C VAL A 39 28.26 -29.43 48.11
N LEU A 40 29.50 -29.05 48.44
CA LEU A 40 29.88 -27.65 48.67
C LEU A 40 29.76 -26.83 47.38
N LEU A 41 30.21 -27.40 46.26
CA LEU A 41 30.11 -26.78 44.93
C LEU A 41 28.64 -26.63 44.51
N GLN A 42 27.82 -27.67 44.68
CA GLN A 42 26.40 -27.62 44.37
C GLN A 42 25.66 -26.54 45.19
N LYS A 43 25.90 -26.49 46.52
CA LYS A 43 25.31 -25.46 47.39
C LYS A 43 25.74 -24.05 46.97
N THR A 44 27.00 -23.87 46.59
CA THR A 44 27.52 -22.59 46.09
C THR A 44 26.88 -22.21 44.75
N HIS A 45 26.70 -23.15 43.83
CA HIS A 45 26.01 -22.94 42.56
C HIS A 45 24.53 -22.60 42.74
N GLU A 46 23.82 -23.29 43.62
CA GLU A 46 22.42 -22.99 43.95
C GLU A 46 22.27 -21.61 44.59
N GLU A 47 23.17 -21.23 45.49
CA GLU A 47 23.16 -19.89 46.10
C GLU A 47 23.46 -18.80 45.07
N ARG A 48 24.40 -19.03 44.14
CA ARG A 48 24.64 -18.13 43.00
C ARG A 48 23.42 -18.02 42.09
N ARG A 49 22.76 -19.14 41.78
CA ARG A 49 21.54 -19.16 40.97
C ARG A 49 20.42 -18.36 41.65
N LYS A 50 20.21 -18.53 42.95
CA LYS A 50 19.25 -17.74 43.74
C LYS A 50 19.56 -16.24 43.72
N ARG A 51 20.84 -15.85 43.87
CA ARG A 51 21.24 -14.43 43.75
C ARG A 51 20.97 -13.89 42.35
N GLN A 52 21.24 -14.67 41.30
CA GLN A 52 20.97 -14.27 39.92
C GLN A 52 19.47 -14.13 39.65
N GLU A 53 18.65 -15.08 40.09
CA GLU A 53 17.18 -15.02 40.02
C GLU A 53 16.63 -13.79 40.76
N GLN A 54 17.15 -13.47 41.95
CA GLN A 54 16.76 -12.26 42.70
C GLN A 54 17.16 -10.97 41.96
N ARG A 55 18.37 -10.91 41.38
CA ARG A 55 18.80 -9.75 40.57
C ARG A 55 17.90 -9.54 39.35
N LEU A 56 17.55 -10.62 38.65
CA LEU A 56 16.63 -10.57 37.52
C LEU A 56 15.26 -10.05 37.95
N LYS A 57 14.70 -10.55 39.07
CA LYS A 57 13.43 -10.06 39.62
C LYS A 57 13.48 -8.57 39.96
N LEU A 58 14.55 -8.11 40.59
CA LEU A 58 14.74 -6.69 40.92
C LEU A 58 14.86 -5.82 39.66
N GLN A 59 15.64 -6.27 38.67
CA GLN A 59 15.79 -5.56 37.40
C GLN A 59 14.46 -5.47 36.64
N SER A 60 13.68 -6.55 36.59
CA SER A 60 12.34 -6.53 36.00
C SER A 60 11.39 -5.61 36.75
N ALA A 61 11.45 -5.59 38.09
CA ALA A 61 10.65 -4.69 38.91
C ALA A 61 11.02 -3.22 38.68
N GLU A 62 12.31 -2.88 38.59
CA GLU A 62 12.79 -1.53 38.30
C GLU A 62 12.37 -1.06 36.91
N LEU A 63 12.48 -1.93 35.91
CA LEU A 63 12.01 -1.66 34.55
C LEU A 63 10.50 -1.35 34.54
N LEU A 64 9.71 -2.19 35.21
CA LEU A 64 8.27 -1.97 35.31
C LEU A 64 7.93 -0.67 36.07
N GLN A 65 8.60 -0.42 37.20
CA GLN A 65 8.38 0.78 38.00
C GLN A 65 8.75 2.06 37.26
N SER A 66 9.89 2.08 36.56
CA SER A 66 10.31 3.22 35.75
C SER A 66 9.32 3.48 34.60
N HIS A 67 8.84 2.44 33.93
CA HIS A 67 7.81 2.58 32.91
C HIS A 67 6.49 3.12 33.47
N ILE A 68 6.00 2.58 34.60
CA ILE A 68 4.76 3.04 35.24
C ILE A 68 4.88 4.49 35.72
N ARG A 69 5.96 4.84 36.42
CA ARG A 69 6.20 6.23 36.86
C ARG A 69 6.24 7.18 35.67
N SER A 70 6.96 6.81 34.62
CA SER A 70 7.05 7.61 33.40
C SER A 70 5.69 7.78 32.71
N TYR A 71 4.87 6.73 32.66
CA TYR A 71 3.51 6.79 32.14
C TYR A 71 2.60 7.71 32.98
N LEU A 72 2.59 7.55 34.30
CA LEU A 72 1.77 8.36 35.21
C LEU A 72 2.15 9.84 35.15
N VAL A 73 3.46 10.15 35.13
CA VAL A 73 3.95 11.53 35.00
C VAL A 73 3.51 12.14 33.66
N ARG A 74 3.68 11.43 32.53
CA ARG A 74 3.21 11.91 31.23
C ARG A 74 1.70 12.13 31.21
N LYS A 75 0.92 11.26 31.87
CA LYS A 75 -0.54 11.41 31.98
C LYS A 75 -0.90 12.67 32.76
N HIS A 76 -0.29 12.88 33.93
CA HIS A 76 -0.51 14.07 34.75
C HIS A 76 -0.15 15.36 34.00
N ILE A 77 1.02 15.41 33.36
CA ILE A 77 1.45 16.59 32.59
C ILE A 77 0.47 16.87 31.44
N LYS A 78 -0.02 15.85 30.73
CA LYS A 78 -1.02 16.05 29.67
C LYS A 78 -2.34 16.60 30.20
N GLU A 79 -2.80 16.13 31.36
CA GLU A 79 -4.01 16.64 32.01
C GLU A 79 -3.83 18.09 32.47
N GLU A 80 -2.66 18.44 33.00
CA GLU A 80 -2.32 19.82 33.34
C GLU A 80 -2.32 20.74 32.12
N GLN A 81 -1.69 20.32 31.02
CA GLN A 81 -1.68 21.07 29.76
C GLN A 81 -3.07 21.24 29.15
N ARG A 82 -3.99 20.27 29.32
CA ARG A 82 -5.40 20.42 28.94
C ARG A 82 -6.08 21.55 29.71
N ARG A 83 -5.90 21.59 31.02
CA ARG A 83 -6.47 22.67 31.86
C ARG A 83 -5.93 24.04 31.47
N LEU A 84 -4.62 24.12 31.21
CA LEU A 84 -3.99 25.36 30.75
C LEU A 84 -4.47 25.80 29.37
N PHE A 85 -4.70 24.85 28.46
CA PHE A 85 -5.28 25.13 27.15
C PHE A 85 -6.67 25.76 27.30
N ASP A 86 -7.54 25.17 28.14
CA ASP A 86 -8.90 25.68 28.33
C ASP A 86 -8.92 27.07 29.01
N SER A 87 -7.98 27.34 29.93
CA SER A 87 -7.89 28.67 30.57
C SER A 87 -7.34 29.77 29.66
N GLU A 88 -6.48 29.40 28.70
CA GLU A 88 -5.79 30.35 27.83
C GLU A 88 -6.44 30.47 26.44
N GLU A 89 -7.47 29.68 26.14
CA GLU A 89 -8.11 29.58 24.81
C GLU A 89 -8.48 30.94 24.20
N ALA A 90 -8.92 31.90 25.03
CA ALA A 90 -9.36 33.22 24.56
C ALA A 90 -8.24 34.25 24.36
N VAL A 91 -7.05 34.03 24.95
CA VAL A 91 -6.00 35.07 25.06
C VAL A 91 -4.71 34.65 24.36
N ALA A 92 -4.37 33.36 24.37
CA ALA A 92 -3.10 32.89 23.84
C ALA A 92 -3.08 32.89 22.29
N PRO A 93 -1.91 33.19 21.69
CA PRO A 93 -1.70 33.00 20.26
C PRO A 93 -2.00 31.57 19.80
N ILE A 94 -2.55 31.44 18.59
CA ILE A 94 -2.96 30.15 18.01
C ILE A 94 -1.81 29.14 17.93
N GLN A 95 -0.56 29.60 17.74
CA GLN A 95 0.63 28.75 17.73
C GLN A 95 0.85 28.04 19.09
N ILE A 96 0.65 28.75 20.20
CA ILE A 96 0.80 28.19 21.56
C ILE A 96 -0.32 27.18 21.82
N LEU A 97 -1.56 27.55 21.52
CA LEU A 97 -2.71 26.67 21.66
C LEU A 97 -2.55 25.39 20.82
N LEU A 98 -2.12 25.53 19.56
CA LEU A 98 -1.85 24.42 18.67
C LEU A 98 -0.75 23.51 19.21
N SER A 99 0.36 24.08 19.70
CA SER A 99 1.46 23.31 20.26
C SER A 99 1.04 22.46 21.48
N LYS A 100 0.22 23.04 22.38
CA LYS A 100 -0.34 22.37 23.54
C LYS A 100 -1.30 21.26 23.11
N LEU A 101 -2.23 21.56 22.20
CA LEU A 101 -3.18 20.57 21.67
C LEU A 101 -2.43 19.37 21.09
N LEU A 102 -1.46 19.57 20.21
CA LEU A 102 -0.69 18.50 19.59
C LEU A 102 0.15 17.68 20.58
N PHE A 103 0.39 18.18 21.78
CA PHE A 103 1.11 17.46 22.85
C PHE A 103 0.19 16.51 23.62
N PHE A 104 -1.00 16.97 24.03
CA PHE A 104 -1.90 16.16 24.86
C PHE A 104 -3.00 15.42 24.10
N TYR A 105 -3.24 15.75 22.82
CA TYR A 105 -4.42 15.31 22.07
C TYR A 105 -4.72 13.82 22.21
N ASN A 106 -5.97 13.53 22.56
CA ASN A 106 -6.57 12.21 22.53
C ASN A 106 -7.87 12.25 21.69
N SER A 107 -7.99 11.34 20.72
CA SER A 107 -9.17 11.26 19.84
C SER A 107 -10.49 11.00 20.59
N ARG A 108 -10.44 10.48 21.82
CA ARG A 108 -11.65 10.27 22.64
C ARG A 108 -12.15 11.54 23.34
N ASP A 109 -11.22 12.37 23.82
CA ASP A 109 -11.54 13.44 24.77
C ASP A 109 -11.41 14.86 24.18
N ASP A 110 -10.59 15.02 23.13
CA ASP A 110 -10.11 16.32 22.67
C ASP A 110 -10.65 16.72 21.27
N LYS A 111 -11.71 16.04 20.78
CA LYS A 111 -12.30 16.30 19.44
C LYS A 111 -12.82 17.72 19.29
N LEU A 112 -13.55 18.23 20.28
CA LEU A 112 -14.10 19.59 20.25
C LEU A 112 -12.99 20.65 20.22
N ARG A 113 -11.90 20.44 20.97
CA ARG A 113 -10.72 21.33 20.96
C ARG A 113 -10.06 21.35 19.59
N LEU A 114 -9.94 20.18 18.95
CA LEU A 114 -9.42 20.08 17.58
C LEU A 114 -10.30 20.84 16.60
N PHE A 115 -11.63 20.73 16.71
CA PHE A 115 -12.54 21.45 15.83
C PHE A 115 -12.43 22.97 15.99
N LYS A 116 -12.44 23.49 17.22
CA LYS A 116 -12.29 24.93 17.46
C LYS A 116 -10.98 25.48 16.88
N ILE A 117 -9.87 24.79 17.10
CA ILE A 117 -8.58 25.18 16.52
C ILE A 117 -8.59 25.07 15.00
N SER A 118 -9.20 24.03 14.44
CA SER A 118 -9.31 23.88 12.98
C SER A 118 -10.16 25.00 12.37
N ASP A 119 -11.28 25.34 12.99
CA ASP A 119 -12.16 26.42 12.53
C ASP A 119 -11.43 27.77 12.59
N GLN A 120 -10.78 28.09 13.72
CA GLN A 120 -9.97 29.30 13.88
C GLN A 120 -8.84 29.38 12.84
N LEU A 121 -8.12 28.27 12.61
CA LEU A 121 -7.09 28.19 11.57
C LEU A 121 -7.67 28.45 10.18
N THR A 122 -8.81 27.85 9.83
CA THR A 122 -9.42 28.07 8.51
C THR A 122 -9.98 29.48 8.32
N ASN A 123 -10.44 30.13 9.40
CA ASN A 123 -10.96 31.49 9.35
C ASN A 123 -9.83 32.53 9.18
N GLN A 124 -8.65 32.30 9.78
CA GLN A 124 -7.48 33.19 9.70
C GLN A 124 -6.43 32.72 8.67
N HIS A 125 -6.83 31.92 7.68
CA HIS A 125 -5.91 31.19 6.81
C HIS A 125 -4.88 32.06 6.07
N VAL A 126 -5.22 33.28 5.66
CA VAL A 126 -4.30 34.17 4.92
C VAL A 126 -3.08 34.54 5.79
N ASP A 127 -3.32 34.92 7.04
CA ASP A 127 -2.26 35.30 7.96
C ASP A 127 -1.43 34.08 8.38
N ILE A 128 -2.09 32.93 8.56
CA ILE A 128 -1.42 31.66 8.90
C ILE A 128 -0.49 31.22 7.78
N LEU A 129 -0.93 31.30 6.51
CA LEU A 129 -0.08 30.95 5.36
C LEU A 129 1.17 31.84 5.30
N ARG A 130 1.00 33.16 5.50
CA ARG A 130 2.15 34.09 5.60
C ARG A 130 3.09 33.72 6.73
N HIS A 131 2.55 33.35 7.89
CA HIS A 131 3.36 32.95 9.04
C HIS A 131 4.08 31.63 8.84
N MET A 132 3.48 30.68 8.11
CA MET A 132 4.11 29.41 7.72
C MET A 132 5.32 29.62 6.80
N ASP A 133 5.28 30.64 5.94
CA ASP A 133 6.40 30.96 5.05
C ASP A 133 7.56 31.61 5.81
N THR A 134 7.29 32.33 6.91
CA THR A 134 8.32 33.00 7.73
C THR A 134 8.88 32.16 8.87
N ASP A 135 8.05 31.33 9.54
CA ASP A 135 8.45 30.53 10.71
C ASP A 135 8.37 29.02 10.42
N ALA A 136 9.55 28.41 10.29
CA ALA A 136 9.69 26.97 10.10
C ALA A 136 9.12 26.15 11.27
N SER A 137 9.17 26.67 12.50
CA SER A 137 8.65 26.00 13.69
C SER A 137 7.13 25.90 13.64
N PHE A 138 6.46 27.00 13.26
CA PHE A 138 5.03 27.03 13.06
C PHE A 138 4.58 26.16 11.87
N CYS A 139 5.31 26.22 10.75
CA CYS A 139 5.07 25.33 9.62
C CYS A 139 5.12 23.85 10.02
N TRP A 140 6.05 23.46 10.89
CA TRP A 140 6.12 22.09 11.43
C TRP A 140 4.91 21.73 12.32
N LEU A 141 4.42 22.66 13.14
CA LEU A 141 3.19 22.45 13.91
C LEU A 141 1.99 22.23 12.99
N ILE A 142 1.86 23.03 11.92
CA ILE A 142 0.79 22.86 10.93
C ILE A 142 0.91 21.51 10.23
N LYS A 143 2.11 21.09 9.80
CA LYS A 143 2.32 19.75 9.22
C LYS A 143 1.83 18.63 10.14
N ARG A 144 2.12 18.72 11.45
CA ARG A 144 1.63 17.75 12.46
C ARG A 144 0.12 17.82 12.67
N PHE A 145 -0.44 19.02 12.66
CA PHE A 145 -1.88 19.24 12.71
C PHE A 145 -2.61 18.61 11.53
N LEU A 146 -2.10 18.77 10.31
CA LEU A 146 -2.71 18.17 9.12
C LEU A 146 -2.68 16.64 9.16
N VAL A 147 -1.63 16.02 9.72
CA VAL A 147 -1.64 14.56 10.00
C VAL A 147 -2.75 14.19 10.96
N LEU A 148 -3.02 15.03 11.96
CA LEU A 148 -4.11 14.81 12.89
C LEU A 148 -5.46 14.90 12.17
N CYS A 149 -5.65 15.91 11.32
CA CYS A 149 -6.85 16.05 10.49
C CYS A 149 -7.10 14.80 9.63
N LEU A 150 -6.06 14.27 8.98
CA LEU A 150 -6.16 13.04 8.16
C LEU A 150 -6.62 11.83 8.99
N LYS A 151 -6.07 11.67 10.19
CA LYS A 151 -6.41 10.55 11.09
C LYS A 151 -7.84 10.63 11.62
N THR A 152 -8.43 11.82 11.65
CA THR A 152 -9.76 12.07 12.21
C THR A 152 -10.84 12.27 11.13
N LEU A 153 -10.55 11.97 9.86
CA LEU A 153 -11.50 12.14 8.75
C LEU A 153 -12.76 11.25 8.84
N TYR A 154 -12.75 10.20 9.66
CA TYR A 154 -13.92 9.33 9.86
C TYR A 154 -15.01 9.95 10.73
N ASP A 155 -14.76 11.13 11.32
CA ASP A 155 -15.69 11.76 12.26
C ASP A 155 -16.65 12.71 11.55
N SER A 156 -17.86 12.23 11.25
CA SER A 156 -18.88 12.88 10.40
C SER A 156 -19.13 14.36 10.74
N ASP A 157 -19.11 14.73 12.03
CA ASP A 157 -19.44 16.09 12.46
C ASP A 157 -18.35 17.11 12.08
N MET A 158 -17.10 16.65 11.99
CA MET A 158 -15.92 17.51 11.84
C MET A 158 -15.33 17.47 10.42
N VAL A 159 -15.74 16.52 9.58
CA VAL A 159 -15.11 16.24 8.28
C VAL A 159 -14.99 17.49 7.42
N ARG A 160 -16.02 18.34 7.37
CA ARG A 160 -16.02 19.56 6.54
C ARG A 160 -14.87 20.51 6.90
N VAL A 161 -14.69 20.80 8.19
CA VAL A 161 -13.64 21.73 8.65
C VAL A 161 -12.25 21.10 8.51
N LEU A 162 -12.14 19.79 8.76
CA LEU A 162 -10.88 19.05 8.58
C LEU A 162 -10.47 19.00 7.11
N MET A 163 -11.41 18.70 6.20
CA MET A 163 -11.19 18.70 4.75
C MET A 163 -10.84 20.09 4.23
N LYS A 164 -11.52 21.13 4.72
CA LYS A 164 -11.17 22.53 4.42
C LYS A 164 -9.75 22.87 4.88
N SER A 165 -9.35 22.43 6.08
CA SER A 165 -8.00 22.63 6.60
C SER A 165 -6.96 21.95 5.71
N LEU A 166 -7.20 20.69 5.31
CA LEU A 166 -6.35 19.98 4.37
C LEU A 166 -6.27 20.70 3.02
N TYR A 167 -7.40 21.18 2.50
CA TYR A 167 -7.46 21.92 1.24
C TYR A 167 -6.71 23.25 1.28
N ILE A 168 -6.69 23.95 2.40
CA ILE A 168 -6.04 25.26 2.49
C ILE A 168 -4.52 25.11 2.71
N PHE A 169 -4.11 24.23 3.62
CA PHE A 169 -2.72 24.20 4.10
C PHE A 169 -1.81 23.22 3.35
N THR A 170 -2.32 22.52 2.33
CA THR A 170 -1.51 21.59 1.49
C THR A 170 -1.05 22.22 0.17
N ASN A 171 -0.68 23.50 0.18
CA ASN A 171 -0.28 24.25 -1.02
C ASN A 171 1.25 24.31 -1.27
N ASN A 172 2.03 23.45 -0.62
CA ASN A 172 3.49 23.42 -0.74
C ASN A 172 4.00 21.97 -0.79
N ALA A 173 4.97 21.70 -1.68
CA ALA A 173 5.67 20.43 -1.82
C ALA A 173 6.17 19.85 -0.48
N GLN A 174 6.79 20.66 0.37
CA GLN A 174 7.37 20.20 1.65
C GLN A 174 6.32 19.73 2.67
N THR A 175 5.12 20.29 2.61
CA THR A 175 4.00 19.86 3.46
C THR A 175 3.44 18.55 2.94
N LEU A 176 3.20 18.47 1.62
CA LEU A 176 2.72 17.25 0.97
C LEU A 176 3.68 16.08 1.17
N GLU A 177 4.98 16.28 0.99
CA GLU A 177 6.01 15.27 1.24
C GLU A 177 5.92 14.69 2.66
N TYR A 178 5.77 15.56 3.66
CA TYR A 178 5.63 15.12 5.05
C TYR A 178 4.35 14.32 5.27
N LEU A 179 3.22 14.75 4.69
CA LEU A 179 1.94 14.05 4.80
C LEU A 179 1.98 12.68 4.11
N ILE A 180 2.58 12.59 2.92
CA ILE A 180 2.73 11.35 2.17
C ILE A 180 3.48 10.31 3.01
N ARG A 181 4.61 10.70 3.61
CA ARG A 181 5.37 9.83 4.54
C ARG A 181 4.58 9.42 5.80
N LYS A 182 3.46 10.07 6.08
CA LYS A 182 2.57 9.77 7.20
C LYS A 182 1.27 9.07 6.78
N GLY A 183 1.16 8.60 5.54
CA GLY A 183 0.03 7.82 5.04
C GLY A 183 -1.08 8.65 4.39
N TYR A 184 -0.77 9.83 3.84
CA TYR A 184 -1.72 10.73 3.16
C TYR A 184 -2.72 10.00 2.25
N TYR A 185 -2.20 9.22 1.31
CA TYR A 185 -3.02 8.49 0.35
C TYR A 185 -3.89 7.42 1.02
N GLY A 186 -3.37 6.70 2.03
CA GLY A 186 -4.13 5.67 2.74
C GLY A 186 -5.35 6.24 3.49
N TYR A 187 -5.18 7.38 4.16
CA TYR A 187 -6.31 8.05 4.84
C TYR A 187 -7.35 8.59 3.85
N LEU A 188 -6.92 9.24 2.76
CA LEU A 188 -7.83 9.74 1.74
C LEU A 188 -8.53 8.62 0.98
N ARG A 189 -7.85 7.49 0.77
CA ARG A 189 -8.44 6.29 0.18
C ARG A 189 -9.57 5.77 1.06
N SER A 190 -9.29 5.57 2.34
CA SER A 190 -10.29 5.09 3.31
C SER A 190 -11.49 6.04 3.40
N PHE A 191 -11.25 7.36 3.25
CA PHE A 191 -12.32 8.35 3.16
C PHE A 191 -13.16 8.21 1.88
N LEU A 192 -12.56 7.95 0.72
CA LEU A 192 -13.31 7.67 -0.52
C LEU A 192 -14.13 6.37 -0.42
N GLU A 193 -13.68 5.41 0.38
CA GLU A 193 -14.38 4.15 0.62
C GLU A 193 -15.55 4.34 1.60
N SER A 194 -15.48 5.33 2.51
CA SER A 194 -16.64 5.76 3.29
C SER A 194 -17.61 6.53 2.39
N ASN A 195 -18.85 6.04 2.27
CA ASN A 195 -19.88 6.50 1.32
C ASN A 195 -20.41 7.96 1.52
N ASP A 196 -19.63 8.87 2.07
CA ASP A 196 -19.98 10.29 2.19
C ASP A 196 -19.82 11.00 0.84
N LYS A 197 -20.96 11.22 0.15
CA LYS A 197 -21.00 11.76 -1.21
C LYS A 197 -20.61 13.23 -1.33
N GLU A 198 -20.72 14.01 -0.24
CA GLU A 198 -20.65 15.47 -0.35
C GLU A 198 -19.22 15.98 -0.55
N LEU A 199 -18.24 15.32 0.07
CA LEU A 199 -16.84 15.76 0.09
C LEU A 199 -15.94 14.94 -0.84
N LEU A 200 -16.50 14.01 -1.62
CA LEU A 200 -15.76 13.20 -2.59
C LEU A 200 -14.96 14.08 -3.58
N GLY A 201 -15.58 15.13 -4.11
CA GLY A 201 -14.90 16.04 -5.03
C GLY A 201 -13.66 16.71 -4.43
N GLN A 202 -13.72 17.08 -3.13
CA GLN A 202 -12.57 17.65 -2.43
C GLN A 202 -11.48 16.60 -2.18
N ALA A 203 -11.85 15.39 -1.79
CA ALA A 203 -10.92 14.29 -1.62
C ALA A 203 -10.19 13.95 -2.93
N MET A 204 -10.89 13.96 -4.07
CA MET A 204 -10.31 13.74 -5.39
C MET A 204 -9.30 14.83 -5.77
N VAL A 205 -9.61 16.11 -5.48
CA VAL A 205 -8.67 17.22 -5.68
C VAL A 205 -7.42 17.06 -4.80
N LEU A 206 -7.60 16.64 -3.55
CA LEU A 206 -6.50 16.39 -2.61
C LEU A 206 -5.61 15.23 -3.09
N ILE A 207 -6.20 14.11 -3.55
CA ILE A 207 -5.45 12.97 -4.10
C ILE A 207 -4.64 13.37 -5.33
N HIS A 208 -5.17 14.23 -6.20
CA HIS A 208 -4.44 14.74 -7.35
C HIS A 208 -3.35 15.76 -6.97
N ARG A 209 -3.48 16.45 -5.83
CA ARG A 209 -2.65 17.61 -5.49
C ARG A 209 -1.14 17.33 -5.44
N PRO A 210 -0.63 16.24 -4.85
CA PRO A 210 0.79 15.90 -4.89
C PRO A 210 1.41 15.95 -6.29
N PHE A 211 0.66 15.56 -7.34
CA PHE A 211 1.17 15.54 -8.70
C PHE A 211 1.49 16.93 -9.26
N LYS A 212 0.77 17.97 -8.81
CA LYS A 212 1.09 19.36 -9.19
C LYS A 212 2.46 19.81 -8.72
N TYR A 213 2.93 19.25 -7.61
CA TYR A 213 4.19 19.61 -6.97
C TYR A 213 5.27 18.53 -7.15
N ILE A 214 5.01 17.49 -7.96
CA ILE A 214 5.90 16.33 -8.04
C ILE A 214 7.31 16.71 -8.51
N TYR A 215 7.42 17.69 -9.40
CA TYR A 215 8.71 18.15 -9.92
C TYR A 215 9.53 18.91 -8.85
N GLU A 216 8.87 19.60 -7.92
CA GLU A 216 9.47 20.30 -6.79
C GLU A 216 9.94 19.34 -5.68
N MET A 217 9.40 18.11 -5.64
CA MET A 217 9.74 17.10 -4.63
C MET A 217 11.03 16.33 -4.94
N GLU A 218 12.12 16.99 -5.34
CA GLU A 218 13.36 16.38 -5.89
C GLU A 218 13.78 15.03 -5.27
N ASN A 219 13.96 14.96 -3.95
CA ASN A 219 14.45 13.75 -3.27
C ASN A 219 13.34 12.76 -2.83
N SER A 220 12.07 13.14 -3.00
CA SER A 220 10.91 12.39 -2.47
C SER A 220 9.90 12.01 -3.55
N LYS A 221 10.23 12.19 -4.84
CA LYS A 221 9.41 11.77 -5.99
C LYS A 221 9.08 10.29 -5.91
N ASP A 222 10.08 9.45 -5.69
CA ASP A 222 9.92 8.00 -5.60
C ASP A 222 9.04 7.59 -4.42
N ILE A 223 9.12 8.31 -3.29
CA ILE A 223 8.25 8.04 -2.13
C ILE A 223 6.80 8.39 -2.48
N ALA A 224 6.56 9.53 -3.13
CA ALA A 224 5.22 9.93 -3.56
C ALA A 224 4.61 8.95 -4.56
N LEU A 225 5.40 8.51 -5.56
CA LEU A 225 4.99 7.50 -6.54
C LEU A 225 4.79 6.13 -5.90
N SER A 226 5.64 5.75 -4.94
CA SER A 226 5.52 4.49 -4.21
C SER A 226 4.26 4.40 -3.36
N GLU A 227 3.99 5.43 -2.56
CA GLU A 227 2.79 5.49 -1.73
C GLU A 227 1.52 5.54 -2.59
N PHE A 228 1.57 6.20 -3.76
CA PHE A 228 0.46 6.18 -4.71
C PHE A 228 0.28 4.81 -5.37
N CYS A 229 1.32 4.21 -5.95
CA CYS A 229 1.17 2.93 -6.65
C CYS A 229 0.90 1.76 -5.70
N SER A 230 1.69 1.65 -4.62
CA SER A 230 1.62 0.54 -3.66
C SER A 230 0.57 0.75 -2.58
N GLY A 231 0.46 1.96 -2.05
CA GLY A 231 -0.47 2.28 -0.96
C GLY A 231 -1.88 2.61 -1.47
N PHE A 232 -1.98 3.27 -2.64
CA PHE A 232 -3.26 3.75 -3.16
C PHE A 232 -3.84 2.89 -4.29
N LEU A 233 -3.08 2.50 -5.33
CA LEU A 233 -3.64 1.80 -6.49
C LEU A 233 -3.64 0.26 -6.37
N LYS A 234 -2.68 -0.30 -5.61
CA LYS A 234 -2.55 -1.75 -5.43
C LYS A 234 -3.76 -2.43 -4.75
N PRO A 235 -4.42 -1.85 -3.73
CA PRO A 235 -5.53 -2.53 -3.04
C PRO A 235 -6.81 -2.64 -3.91
N PRO A 236 -7.73 -3.59 -3.60
CA PRO A 236 -8.96 -3.86 -4.37
C PRO A 236 -9.76 -2.59 -4.67
N LEU A 237 -10.22 -2.41 -5.91
CA LEU A 237 -10.88 -1.16 -6.29
C LEU A 237 -12.32 -1.13 -5.80
N THR A 238 -12.69 -0.08 -5.09
CA THR A 238 -14.09 0.20 -4.74
C THR A 238 -14.79 0.97 -5.86
N TYR A 239 -16.13 1.01 -5.81
CA TYR A 239 -16.95 1.73 -6.78
C TYR A 239 -16.49 3.19 -6.98
N ASN A 240 -16.28 3.93 -5.89
CA ASN A 240 -15.88 5.33 -5.93
C ASN A 240 -14.51 5.51 -6.59
N ILE A 241 -13.57 4.60 -6.37
CA ILE A 241 -12.25 4.65 -7.00
C ILE A 241 -12.39 4.37 -8.49
N LYS A 242 -13.03 3.24 -8.86
CA LYS A 242 -13.18 2.79 -10.26
C LYS A 242 -13.94 3.79 -11.11
N ASN A 243 -15.09 4.27 -10.63
CA ASN A 243 -16.07 5.00 -11.46
C ASN A 243 -16.03 6.52 -11.28
N LEU A 244 -15.45 7.04 -10.18
CA LEU A 244 -15.36 8.49 -9.95
C LEU A 244 -13.90 8.98 -10.02
N LEU A 245 -13.01 8.39 -9.22
CA LEU A 245 -11.63 8.87 -9.11
C LEU A 245 -10.82 8.61 -10.38
N ILE A 246 -10.84 7.40 -10.93
CA ILE A 246 -10.03 7.06 -12.10
C ILE A 246 -10.41 7.93 -13.32
N PRO A 247 -11.71 8.11 -13.68
CA PRO A 247 -12.09 9.04 -14.74
C PRO A 247 -11.67 10.49 -14.45
N TYR A 248 -11.77 10.94 -13.20
CA TYR A 248 -11.32 12.27 -12.82
C TYR A 248 -9.82 12.45 -12.99
N LEU A 249 -9.00 11.49 -12.53
CA LEU A 249 -7.55 11.55 -12.69
C LEU A 249 -7.15 11.51 -14.15
N LYS A 250 -7.80 10.67 -14.97
CA LYS A 250 -7.57 10.63 -16.42
C LYS A 250 -7.86 11.98 -17.10
N SER A 251 -8.87 12.72 -16.62
CA SER A 251 -9.20 14.05 -17.17
C SER A 251 -8.14 15.12 -16.87
N LYS A 252 -7.19 14.87 -15.97
CA LYS A 252 -6.15 15.82 -15.58
C LYS A 252 -4.90 15.65 -16.44
N ARG A 253 -4.55 16.70 -17.18
CA ARG A 253 -3.33 16.75 -18.02
C ARG A 253 -2.04 16.71 -17.21
N ASP A 254 -2.08 17.17 -15.97
CA ASP A 254 -0.89 17.25 -15.10
C ASP A 254 -0.55 15.91 -14.42
N LEU A 255 -1.28 14.83 -14.72
CA LEU A 255 -0.99 13.51 -14.17
C LEU A 255 0.34 12.99 -14.78
N PRO A 256 1.37 12.70 -13.97
CA PRO A 256 2.69 12.33 -14.46
C PRO A 256 2.71 10.83 -14.84
N PHE A 257 1.92 10.44 -15.84
CA PHE A 257 1.75 9.05 -16.25
C PHE A 257 3.07 8.40 -16.64
N GLU A 258 3.92 9.11 -17.39
CA GLU A 258 5.25 8.61 -17.77
C GLU A 258 6.15 8.34 -16.55
N MET A 259 6.12 9.23 -15.55
CA MET A 259 6.90 9.00 -14.31
C MET A 259 6.38 7.79 -13.54
N ILE A 260 5.07 7.54 -13.56
CA ILE A 260 4.47 6.34 -12.95
C ILE A 260 4.98 5.09 -13.68
N ILE A 261 5.01 5.09 -15.01
CA ILE A 261 5.52 3.98 -15.83
C ILE A 261 7.01 3.72 -15.53
N CYS A 262 7.86 4.75 -15.58
CA CYS A 262 9.28 4.61 -15.27
C CYS A 262 9.50 4.11 -13.83
N TYR A 263 8.71 4.61 -12.87
CA TYR A 263 8.75 4.13 -11.48
C TYR A 263 8.38 2.65 -11.37
N LEU A 264 7.32 2.20 -12.04
CA LEU A 264 6.89 0.80 -12.04
C LEU A 264 7.87 -0.13 -12.77
N ASN A 265 8.62 0.39 -13.74
CA ASN A 265 9.65 -0.38 -14.43
C ASN A 265 11.01 -0.41 -13.70
N SER A 266 11.19 0.46 -12.70
CA SER A 266 12.45 0.57 -11.95
C SER A 266 12.79 -0.68 -11.13
N ARG A 267 13.99 -0.69 -10.52
CA ARG A 267 14.52 -1.84 -9.75
C ARG A 267 13.72 -2.18 -8.48
N PHE A 268 12.71 -1.40 -8.12
CA PHE A 268 11.84 -1.72 -6.99
C PHE A 268 10.95 -2.90 -7.38
N HIS A 269 11.10 -4.03 -6.68
CA HIS A 269 10.28 -5.20 -6.96
C HIS A 269 8.82 -4.88 -6.63
N PHE A 270 8.00 -4.78 -7.68
CA PHE A 270 6.56 -4.62 -7.55
C PHE A 270 5.87 -5.97 -7.77
N GLU A 271 5.04 -6.39 -6.83
CA GLU A 271 4.12 -7.51 -7.03
C GLU A 271 2.87 -6.99 -7.75
N GLY A 272 2.71 -7.36 -9.02
CA GLY A 272 1.56 -6.93 -9.83
C GLY A 272 0.24 -7.46 -9.27
N THR A 273 -0.68 -6.54 -8.96
CA THR A 273 -2.07 -6.85 -8.64
C THR A 273 -2.98 -6.49 -9.80
N ASN A 274 -4.11 -7.19 -9.91
CA ASN A 274 -5.10 -6.93 -10.94
C ASN A 274 -5.66 -5.49 -10.84
N SER A 275 -5.81 -4.96 -9.61
CA SER A 275 -6.22 -3.57 -9.37
C SER A 275 -5.24 -2.57 -9.93
N LEU A 276 -3.94 -2.74 -9.68
CA LEU A 276 -2.94 -1.87 -10.27
C LEU A 276 -2.92 -1.99 -11.80
N PHE A 277 -3.00 -3.21 -12.34
CA PHE A 277 -3.04 -3.42 -13.78
C PHE A 277 -4.21 -2.66 -14.43
N TYR A 278 -5.40 -2.75 -13.84
CA TYR A 278 -6.57 -2.00 -14.29
C TYR A 278 -6.34 -0.50 -14.22
N CYS A 279 -5.82 0.01 -13.10
CA CYS A 279 -5.55 1.44 -12.94
C CYS A 279 -4.57 1.97 -13.99
N ILE A 280 -3.49 1.25 -14.29
CA ILE A 280 -2.53 1.67 -15.33
C ILE A 280 -3.17 1.67 -16.71
N LEU A 281 -3.98 0.66 -17.04
CA LEU A 281 -4.72 0.62 -18.30
C LEU A 281 -5.74 1.76 -18.44
N ALA A 282 -6.43 2.10 -17.34
CA ALA A 282 -7.51 3.07 -17.31
C ALA A 282 -7.04 4.53 -17.20
N LEU A 283 -5.90 4.77 -16.54
CA LEU A 283 -5.31 6.11 -16.36
C LEU A 283 -4.49 6.57 -17.57
N GLU A 284 -4.20 5.68 -18.52
CA GLU A 284 -3.45 6.01 -19.73
C GLU A 284 -4.14 7.18 -20.49
N PRO A 285 -3.43 8.30 -20.71
CA PRO A 285 -3.93 9.41 -21.52
C PRO A 285 -4.21 9.00 -22.97
N ASP A 286 -5.19 9.63 -23.61
CA ASP A 286 -5.58 9.26 -24.98
C ASP A 286 -4.50 9.65 -26.02
N ASP A 287 -3.69 10.66 -25.71
CA ASP A 287 -2.54 11.14 -26.48
C ASP A 287 -1.22 10.43 -26.11
N TYR A 288 -1.24 9.49 -25.15
CA TYR A 288 -0.04 8.76 -24.76
C TYR A 288 0.48 7.87 -25.88
N GLU A 289 1.79 7.94 -26.14
CA GLU A 289 2.48 7.06 -27.09
C GLU A 289 3.24 5.97 -26.32
N PRO A 290 3.04 4.68 -26.65
CA PRO A 290 3.73 3.58 -25.99
C PRO A 290 5.25 3.67 -26.13
N ASN A 291 5.95 3.14 -25.13
CA ASN A 291 7.39 3.06 -25.07
C ASN A 291 7.86 1.73 -24.46
N CYS A 292 9.17 1.50 -24.39
CA CYS A 292 9.72 0.24 -23.87
C CYS A 292 9.27 -0.02 -22.43
N ASP A 293 9.28 1.01 -21.57
CA ASP A 293 8.93 0.88 -20.16
C ASP A 293 7.44 0.53 -19.97
N SER A 294 6.54 1.16 -20.72
CA SER A 294 5.10 0.90 -20.61
C SER A 294 4.74 -0.52 -21.04
N ILE A 295 5.29 -1.03 -22.15
CA ILE A 295 5.04 -2.43 -22.55
C ILE A 295 5.63 -3.41 -21.54
N GLN A 296 6.81 -3.13 -20.99
CA GLN A 296 7.40 -3.93 -19.91
C GLN A 296 6.50 -3.95 -18.67
N VAL A 297 5.99 -2.80 -18.23
CA VAL A 297 5.06 -2.69 -17.10
C VAL A 297 3.77 -3.46 -17.37
N LEU A 298 3.17 -3.33 -18.56
CA LEU A 298 1.97 -4.09 -18.93
C LEU A 298 2.20 -5.60 -18.92
N SER A 299 3.37 -6.07 -19.41
CA SER A 299 3.72 -7.48 -19.39
C SER A 299 3.89 -8.04 -17.97
N LYS A 300 4.45 -7.24 -17.05
CA LYS A 300 4.62 -7.60 -15.63
C LYS A 300 3.31 -7.58 -14.86
N LEU A 301 2.46 -6.57 -15.08
CA LEU A 301 1.20 -6.41 -14.35
C LEU A 301 0.11 -7.39 -14.81
N SER A 302 0.14 -7.83 -16.07
CA SER A 302 -0.82 -8.79 -16.62
C SER A 302 -0.64 -10.23 -16.12
N LEU A 303 0.42 -10.56 -15.37
CA LEU A 303 0.72 -11.96 -14.97
C LEU A 303 -0.44 -12.67 -14.26
N ASN A 304 -1.25 -11.96 -13.49
CA ASN A 304 -2.31 -12.53 -12.66
C ASN A 304 -3.73 -12.41 -13.27
N ILE A 305 -3.86 -11.95 -14.52
CA ILE A 305 -5.18 -11.73 -15.14
C ILE A 305 -6.00 -13.02 -15.27
N HIS A 306 -5.35 -14.14 -15.58
CA HIS A 306 -6.00 -15.45 -15.69
C HIS A 306 -6.70 -15.90 -14.40
N LYS A 307 -6.28 -15.39 -13.23
CA LYS A 307 -6.90 -15.71 -11.93
C LYS A 307 -8.28 -15.06 -11.75
N LEU A 308 -8.66 -14.13 -12.62
CA LEU A 308 -9.99 -13.50 -12.63
C LEU A 308 -11.01 -14.32 -13.42
N LYS A 309 -10.64 -15.49 -13.95
CA LYS A 309 -11.60 -16.36 -14.63
C LYS A 309 -12.68 -16.78 -13.63
N PRO A 310 -13.98 -16.50 -13.89
CA PRO A 310 -15.05 -17.01 -13.05
C PRO A 310 -15.02 -18.55 -13.05
N SER A 311 -15.29 -19.16 -11.90
CA SER A 311 -15.34 -20.62 -11.74
C SER A 311 -16.50 -21.28 -12.49
N CYS A 312 -17.49 -20.50 -12.94
CA CYS A 312 -18.54 -20.97 -13.85
C CYS A 312 -18.15 -20.66 -15.31
N ASP A 313 -17.82 -21.71 -16.05
CA ASP A 313 -17.80 -21.68 -17.52
C ASP A 313 -19.23 -21.38 -18.02
N LEU A 314 -19.50 -20.13 -18.39
CA LEU A 314 -20.70 -19.70 -19.14
C LEU A 314 -20.73 -20.26 -20.60
N THR A 315 -20.02 -21.35 -20.87
CA THR A 315 -19.96 -21.99 -22.20
C THR A 315 -20.88 -23.20 -22.34
N THR A 316 -21.68 -23.52 -21.33
CA THR A 316 -22.84 -24.41 -21.52
C THR A 316 -24.02 -23.55 -21.94
N GLU A 317 -24.26 -23.47 -23.25
CA GLU A 317 -25.40 -22.79 -23.88
C GLU A 317 -26.77 -23.43 -23.57
N ASP A 318 -26.95 -24.19 -22.48
CA ASP A 318 -28.20 -24.93 -22.19
C ASP A 318 -28.51 -25.06 -20.68
N SER A 319 -28.38 -24.00 -19.89
CA SER A 319 -28.87 -24.02 -18.50
C SER A 319 -29.60 -22.73 -18.16
N ASP A 320 -30.93 -22.79 -18.25
CA ASP A 320 -31.93 -21.83 -17.74
C ASP A 320 -31.94 -21.80 -16.19
N ASP A 321 -30.77 -21.83 -15.55
CA ASP A 321 -30.66 -21.64 -14.11
C ASP A 321 -30.12 -20.23 -13.86
N GLU A 322 -31.05 -19.29 -13.76
CA GLU A 322 -30.82 -17.99 -13.11
C GLU A 322 -30.58 -18.22 -11.61
N GLU A 323 -29.43 -18.80 -11.27
CA GLU A 323 -28.85 -18.57 -9.97
C GLU A 323 -28.16 -17.21 -10.02
N ASP A 324 -28.81 -16.22 -9.40
CA ASP A 324 -28.22 -14.93 -9.04
C ASP A 324 -26.92 -15.19 -8.27
N ILE A 325 -25.81 -15.31 -9.00
CA ILE A 325 -24.48 -15.22 -8.42
C ILE A 325 -24.44 -13.81 -7.86
N ASP A 326 -24.41 -13.68 -6.54
CA ASP A 326 -24.09 -12.45 -5.82
C ASP A 326 -22.69 -11.99 -6.26
N ILE A 327 -22.63 -11.33 -7.42
CA ILE A 327 -21.44 -10.65 -7.94
C ILE A 327 -21.30 -9.44 -7.04
N SER A 328 -20.49 -9.59 -5.98
CA SER A 328 -20.07 -8.45 -5.18
C SER A 328 -19.54 -7.37 -6.12
N GLU A 329 -20.23 -6.23 -6.16
CA GLU A 329 -19.92 -5.05 -7.01
C GLU A 329 -18.48 -4.50 -6.79
N GLU A 330 -17.76 -5.05 -5.81
CA GLU A 330 -16.41 -4.66 -5.39
C GLU A 330 -15.28 -5.41 -6.11
N GLN A 331 -15.58 -6.34 -7.04
CA GLN A 331 -14.57 -7.06 -7.81
C GLN A 331 -14.45 -6.54 -9.25
N LEU A 332 -13.20 -6.38 -9.72
CA LEU A 332 -12.92 -6.05 -11.12
C LEU A 332 -13.33 -7.21 -12.02
N LEU A 333 -14.24 -6.93 -12.95
CA LEU A 333 -14.71 -7.94 -13.88
C LEU A 333 -13.75 -8.07 -15.05
N LEU A 334 -13.59 -9.28 -15.56
CA LEU A 334 -12.75 -9.54 -16.72
C LEU A 334 -13.22 -8.79 -17.98
N SER A 335 -14.53 -8.47 -18.04
CA SER A 335 -15.13 -7.61 -19.06
C SER A 335 -14.57 -6.18 -19.05
N ASP A 336 -14.24 -5.63 -17.88
CA ASP A 336 -13.66 -4.29 -17.77
C ASP A 336 -12.30 -4.22 -18.47
N TYR A 337 -11.46 -5.25 -18.27
CA TYR A 337 -10.16 -5.35 -18.92
C TYR A 337 -10.30 -5.50 -20.44
N LEU A 338 -11.22 -6.36 -20.90
CA LEU A 338 -11.50 -6.53 -22.32
C LEU A 338 -11.91 -5.21 -22.98
N ASN A 339 -12.82 -4.47 -22.36
CA ASN A 339 -13.30 -3.19 -22.88
C ASN A 339 -12.17 -2.16 -23.03
N ILE A 340 -11.23 -2.11 -22.08
CA ILE A 340 -10.11 -1.15 -22.15
C ILE A 340 -9.04 -1.62 -23.15
N MET A 341 -8.67 -2.90 -23.14
CA MET A 341 -7.62 -3.44 -24.02
C MET A 341 -8.05 -3.52 -25.50
N ASN A 342 -9.35 -3.67 -25.78
CA ASN A 342 -9.88 -3.75 -27.14
C ASN A 342 -10.18 -2.39 -27.78
N ARG A 343 -9.82 -1.27 -27.14
CA ARG A 343 -9.95 0.05 -27.76
C ARG A 343 -9.09 0.11 -29.04
N PRO A 344 -9.68 0.38 -30.22
CA PRO A 344 -8.97 0.24 -31.49
C PRO A 344 -7.78 1.18 -31.61
N GLU A 345 -7.92 2.43 -31.13
CA GLU A 345 -6.83 3.42 -31.16
C GLU A 345 -5.64 2.98 -30.30
N LYS A 346 -5.90 2.42 -29.11
CA LYS A 346 -4.85 1.90 -28.22
C LYS A 346 -4.08 0.75 -28.85
N VAL A 347 -4.80 -0.21 -29.45
CA VAL A 347 -4.19 -1.35 -30.14
C VAL A 347 -3.38 -0.90 -31.35
N LYS A 348 -3.88 0.07 -32.15
CA LYS A 348 -3.11 0.64 -33.26
C LYS A 348 -1.79 1.23 -32.80
N LYS A 349 -1.77 1.99 -31.70
CA LYS A 349 -0.54 2.55 -31.14
C LYS A 349 0.45 1.46 -30.70
N TRP A 350 -0.04 0.42 -30.01
CA TRP A 350 0.82 -0.72 -29.63
C TRP A 350 1.41 -1.46 -30.82
N LEU A 351 0.61 -1.70 -31.87
CA LEU A 351 1.08 -2.35 -33.09
C LEU A 351 2.11 -1.49 -33.83
N HIS A 352 1.83 -0.19 -33.97
CA HIS A 352 2.76 0.75 -34.60
C HIS A 352 4.09 0.81 -33.82
N PHE A 353 4.03 0.90 -32.50
CA PHE A 353 5.21 0.88 -31.64
C PHE A 353 6.01 -0.43 -31.82
N PHE A 354 5.33 -1.57 -31.89
CA PHE A 354 5.98 -2.85 -32.16
C PHE A 354 6.67 -2.89 -33.53
N GLU A 355 6.00 -2.44 -34.60
CA GLU A 355 6.54 -2.44 -35.97
C GLU A 355 7.83 -1.61 -36.06
N VAL A 356 7.80 -0.40 -35.51
CA VAL A 356 8.96 0.52 -35.46
C VAL A 356 10.11 -0.07 -34.64
N ASN A 357 9.81 -0.80 -33.56
CA ASN A 357 10.80 -1.35 -32.64
C ASN A 357 11.00 -2.87 -32.76
N SER A 358 10.62 -3.47 -33.90
CA SER A 358 10.61 -4.92 -34.12
C SER A 358 12.00 -5.59 -34.09
N HIS A 359 13.06 -4.79 -34.07
CA HIS A 359 14.45 -5.24 -33.90
C HIS A 359 14.90 -5.32 -32.44
N ASN A 360 14.17 -4.70 -31.51
CA ASN A 360 14.53 -4.69 -30.09
C ASN A 360 14.06 -5.98 -29.40
N GLU A 361 15.00 -6.82 -28.97
CA GLU A 361 14.71 -8.08 -28.29
C GLU A 361 13.89 -7.88 -27.00
N GLN A 362 14.12 -6.80 -26.24
CA GLN A 362 13.35 -6.53 -25.02
C GLN A 362 11.88 -6.22 -25.30
N VAL A 363 11.61 -5.48 -26.37
CA VAL A 363 10.24 -5.16 -26.80
C VAL A 363 9.54 -6.44 -27.23
N LEU A 364 10.20 -7.28 -28.04
CA LEU A 364 9.67 -8.58 -28.47
C LEU A 364 9.34 -9.47 -27.27
N THR A 365 10.25 -9.62 -26.31
CA THR A 365 10.02 -10.43 -25.11
C THR A 365 8.85 -9.89 -24.27
N SER A 366 8.74 -8.58 -24.13
CA SER A 366 7.66 -7.95 -23.35
C SER A 366 6.30 -8.13 -24.02
N PHE A 367 6.20 -7.95 -25.34
CA PHE A 367 4.98 -8.25 -26.09
C PHE A 367 4.63 -9.73 -26.04
N THR A 368 5.62 -10.61 -26.17
CA THR A 368 5.42 -12.06 -26.08
C THR A 368 4.86 -12.45 -24.72
N GLN A 369 5.44 -11.93 -23.63
CA GLN A 369 4.94 -12.19 -22.27
C GLN A 369 3.53 -11.64 -22.06
N LEU A 370 3.24 -10.43 -22.54
CA LEU A 370 1.89 -9.86 -22.49
C LEU A 370 0.90 -10.76 -23.26
N CYS A 371 1.26 -11.20 -24.47
CA CYS A 371 0.41 -12.08 -25.27
C CYS A 371 0.15 -13.41 -24.57
N HIS A 372 1.20 -14.02 -24.02
CA HIS A 372 1.08 -15.26 -23.26
C HIS A 372 0.12 -15.11 -22.08
N ASN A 373 0.27 -14.04 -21.28
CA ASN A 373 -0.62 -13.78 -20.14
C ASN A 373 -2.09 -13.64 -20.57
N LEU A 374 -2.36 -13.04 -21.73
CA LEU A 374 -3.70 -12.90 -22.28
C LEU A 374 -4.25 -14.21 -22.86
N LEU A 375 -3.41 -15.04 -23.49
CA LEU A 375 -3.80 -16.36 -24.01
C LEU A 375 -4.28 -17.29 -22.90
N LEU A 376 -3.74 -17.17 -21.69
CA LEU A 376 -4.15 -17.97 -20.53
C LEU A 376 -5.54 -17.63 -19.97
N VAL A 377 -6.17 -16.55 -20.43
CA VAL A 377 -7.44 -16.04 -19.85
C VAL A 377 -8.65 -16.81 -20.35
N TYR A 378 -8.77 -16.99 -21.67
CA TYR A 378 -9.90 -17.62 -22.33
C TYR A 378 -9.42 -18.70 -23.28
N LYS A 379 -10.25 -19.73 -23.50
CA LYS A 379 -9.99 -20.77 -24.50
C LYS A 379 -9.78 -20.17 -25.90
N ASP A 380 -10.64 -19.21 -26.29
CA ASP A 380 -10.54 -18.47 -27.56
C ASP A 380 -10.00 -17.05 -27.37
N SER A 381 -8.96 -16.88 -26.55
CA SER A 381 -8.38 -15.57 -26.23
C SER A 381 -8.01 -14.75 -27.47
N ILE A 382 -7.51 -15.39 -28.53
CA ILE A 382 -7.11 -14.69 -29.77
C ILE A 382 -8.28 -13.94 -30.40
N ARG A 383 -9.49 -14.54 -30.41
CA ARG A 383 -10.69 -13.93 -30.99
C ARG A 383 -11.28 -12.86 -30.07
N LYS A 384 -11.01 -12.91 -28.76
CA LYS A 384 -11.52 -11.95 -27.76
C LYS A 384 -10.64 -10.71 -27.59
N TYR A 385 -9.33 -10.82 -27.77
CA TYR A 385 -8.40 -9.70 -27.64
C TYR A 385 -7.97 -9.18 -29.01
N LEU A 386 -8.32 -7.92 -29.32
CA LEU A 386 -7.99 -7.29 -30.60
C LEU A 386 -6.47 -7.24 -30.85
N LEU A 387 -5.67 -7.05 -29.80
CA LEU A 387 -4.21 -7.10 -29.90
C LEU A 387 -3.72 -8.49 -30.34
N LEU A 388 -4.22 -9.56 -29.73
CA LEU A 388 -3.85 -10.94 -30.09
C LEU A 388 -4.29 -11.27 -31.52
N TYR A 389 -5.52 -10.91 -31.88
CA TYR A 389 -6.04 -11.09 -33.23
C TYR A 389 -5.13 -10.42 -34.28
N LYS A 390 -4.73 -9.16 -34.06
CA LYS A 390 -3.91 -8.41 -35.00
C LYS A 390 -2.47 -8.91 -35.06
N LEU A 391 -1.87 -9.27 -33.91
CA LEU A 391 -0.52 -9.85 -33.88
C LEU A 391 -0.47 -11.26 -34.47
N GLY A 392 -1.51 -12.07 -34.28
CA GLY A 392 -1.61 -13.40 -34.87
C GLY A 392 -1.68 -13.38 -36.41
N LEU A 393 -2.18 -12.29 -36.99
CA LEU A 393 -2.16 -12.06 -38.44
C LEU A 393 -0.91 -11.32 -38.92
N ASN A 394 -0.02 -10.89 -38.02
CA ASN A 394 1.17 -10.13 -38.35
C ASN A 394 2.36 -11.07 -38.64
N SER A 395 2.73 -11.18 -39.92
CA SER A 395 3.83 -12.03 -40.37
C SER A 395 5.19 -11.62 -39.81
N ILE A 396 5.41 -10.33 -39.53
CA ILE A 396 6.65 -9.83 -38.92
C ILE A 396 6.77 -10.38 -37.50
N PHE A 397 5.69 -10.29 -36.71
CA PHE A 397 5.68 -10.80 -35.34
C PHE A 397 5.95 -12.31 -35.29
N LEU A 398 5.22 -13.10 -36.08
CA LEU A 398 5.39 -14.55 -36.16
C LEU A 398 6.81 -14.96 -36.59
N ASN A 399 7.37 -14.30 -37.62
CA ASN A 399 8.72 -14.59 -38.08
C ASN A 399 9.76 -14.27 -37.00
N LYS A 400 9.59 -13.17 -36.25
CA LYS A 400 10.48 -12.82 -35.14
C LYS A 400 10.41 -13.85 -34.01
N LEU A 401 9.23 -14.32 -33.63
CA LEU A 401 9.07 -15.39 -32.65
C LEU A 401 9.79 -16.67 -33.11
N TRP A 402 9.59 -17.07 -34.37
CA TRP A 402 10.25 -18.24 -34.95
C TRP A 402 11.78 -18.13 -34.94
N LEU A 403 12.32 -16.96 -35.31
CA LEU A 403 13.76 -16.70 -35.27
C LEU A 403 14.33 -16.81 -33.84
N VAL A 404 13.60 -16.33 -32.83
CA VAL A 404 14.01 -16.47 -31.42
C VAL A 404 14.01 -17.95 -31.00
N ILE A 405 12.97 -18.70 -31.36
CA ILE A 405 12.88 -20.14 -31.07
C ILE A 405 14.07 -20.88 -31.69
N ASN A 406 14.39 -20.61 -32.96
CA ASN A 406 15.52 -21.24 -33.65
C ASN A 406 16.88 -20.84 -33.05
N LYS A 407 17.06 -19.56 -32.69
CA LYS A 407 18.29 -19.07 -32.04
C LYS A 407 18.54 -19.80 -30.72
N ASN A 408 17.50 -20.00 -29.93
CA ASN A 408 17.59 -20.70 -28.64
C ASN A 408 17.87 -22.19 -28.81
N GLN A 409 17.29 -22.85 -29.84
CA GLN A 409 17.60 -24.24 -30.18
C GLN A 409 19.08 -24.44 -30.59
N HIS A 410 19.67 -23.49 -31.33
CA HIS A 410 21.08 -23.56 -31.71
C HIS A 410 22.05 -23.26 -30.56
N GLY A 411 21.65 -22.43 -29.57
CA GLY A 411 22.42 -22.18 -28.35
C GLY A 411 22.49 -23.39 -27.41
N ASP A 412 21.40 -24.16 -27.30
CA ASP A 412 21.32 -25.36 -26.46
C ASP A 412 22.24 -26.52 -26.94
N LEU A 413 22.60 -26.55 -28.23
CA LEU A 413 23.53 -27.54 -28.79
C LEU A 413 25.00 -27.29 -28.39
N GLN A 414 25.35 -26.10 -27.91
CA GLN A 414 26.72 -25.75 -27.53
C GLN A 414 27.01 -25.84 -26.02
N MET A 415 25.99 -25.85 -25.15
CA MET A 415 26.15 -25.87 -23.70
C MET A 415 25.42 -27.07 -23.07
N ARG A 416 26.03 -28.25 -23.13
CA ARG A 416 25.62 -29.43 -22.35
C ARG A 416 25.76 -29.15 -20.84
N GLY A 417 24.75 -28.57 -20.20
CA GLY A 417 24.74 -28.42 -18.74
C GLY A 417 23.60 -27.63 -18.10
N SER A 418 22.92 -26.72 -18.80
CA SER A 418 21.91 -25.80 -18.20
C SER A 418 20.49 -25.96 -18.75
N CYS A 419 20.07 -27.19 -19.05
CA CYS A 419 18.88 -27.51 -19.85
C CYS A 419 17.54 -27.02 -19.25
N PHE A 420 17.41 -26.92 -17.92
CA PHE A 420 16.13 -26.57 -17.29
C PHE A 420 15.81 -25.06 -17.25
N ILE A 421 16.81 -24.18 -17.33
CA ILE A 421 16.60 -22.72 -17.29
C ILE A 421 16.22 -22.20 -18.69
N SER A 422 16.83 -22.74 -19.74
CA SER A 422 16.58 -22.41 -21.16
C SER A 422 15.15 -22.75 -21.60
N TRP A 423 14.62 -23.90 -21.17
CA TRP A 423 13.29 -24.35 -21.60
C TRP A 423 12.15 -23.47 -21.08
N LYS A 424 12.29 -22.91 -19.87
CA LYS A 424 11.28 -22.01 -19.28
C LYS A 424 11.20 -20.68 -20.04
N GLU A 425 12.33 -20.17 -20.53
CA GLU A 425 12.39 -18.95 -21.33
C GLU A 425 11.86 -19.17 -22.75
N CYS A 426 12.13 -20.34 -23.34
CA CYS A 426 11.63 -20.71 -24.67
C CYS A 426 10.14 -21.08 -24.67
N HIS A 427 9.62 -21.67 -23.59
CA HIS A 427 8.24 -22.14 -23.50
C HIS A 427 7.21 -21.04 -23.74
N THR A 428 7.40 -19.85 -23.15
CA THR A 428 6.48 -18.71 -23.33
C THR A 428 6.41 -18.31 -24.81
N THR A 429 7.57 -18.17 -25.47
CA THR A 429 7.66 -17.82 -26.89
C THR A 429 7.06 -18.89 -27.78
N LEU A 430 7.34 -20.17 -27.49
CA LEU A 430 6.81 -21.31 -28.24
C LEU A 430 5.28 -21.41 -28.12
N SER A 431 4.73 -21.27 -26.91
CA SER A 431 3.28 -21.28 -26.67
C SER A 431 2.58 -20.19 -27.48
N VAL A 432 3.06 -18.95 -27.40
CA VAL A 432 2.49 -17.83 -28.16
C VAL A 432 2.58 -18.08 -29.66
N PHE A 433 3.73 -18.58 -30.15
CA PHE A 433 3.91 -18.91 -31.56
C PHE A 433 2.93 -19.99 -32.02
N CYS A 434 2.81 -21.10 -31.29
CA CYS A 434 1.92 -22.20 -31.65
C CYS A 434 0.46 -21.76 -31.70
N ASP A 435 -0.02 -21.04 -30.68
CA ASP A 435 -1.41 -20.59 -30.62
C ASP A 435 -1.73 -19.62 -31.77
N MET A 436 -0.84 -18.65 -32.01
CA MET A 436 -1.03 -17.66 -33.07
C MET A 436 -0.85 -18.24 -34.48
N PHE A 437 0.09 -19.18 -34.67
CA PHE A 437 0.31 -19.83 -35.95
C PHE A 437 -0.85 -20.75 -36.31
N THR A 438 -1.39 -21.50 -35.33
CA THR A 438 -2.59 -22.32 -35.52
C THR A 438 -3.75 -21.45 -35.99
N PHE A 439 -4.02 -20.35 -35.28
CA PHE A 439 -5.03 -19.38 -35.67
C PHE A 439 -4.79 -18.80 -37.07
N TYR A 440 -3.54 -18.43 -37.40
CA TYR A 440 -3.18 -17.93 -38.72
C TYR A 440 -3.52 -18.95 -39.81
N THR A 441 -3.18 -20.23 -39.62
CA THR A 441 -3.49 -21.28 -40.59
C THR A 441 -5.00 -21.52 -40.74
N GLU A 442 -5.76 -21.52 -39.64
CA GLU A 442 -7.22 -21.62 -39.68
C GLU A 442 -7.85 -20.52 -40.54
N THR A 443 -7.39 -19.27 -40.37
CA THR A 443 -7.92 -18.13 -41.15
C THR A 443 -7.54 -18.18 -42.64
N LEU A 444 -6.48 -18.92 -43.00
CA LEU A 444 -6.13 -19.17 -44.40
C LEU A 444 -6.98 -20.30 -45.00
N THR A 445 -7.34 -21.31 -44.22
CA THR A 445 -8.15 -22.44 -44.67
C THR A 445 -9.66 -22.14 -44.72
N ASP A 446 -10.16 -21.24 -43.87
CA ASP A 446 -11.57 -20.78 -43.87
C ASP A 446 -11.96 -19.92 -45.10
N ARG A 447 -10.99 -19.59 -45.96
CA ARG A 447 -11.24 -18.89 -47.25
C ARG A 447 -11.39 -19.85 -48.44
N GLY A 448 -11.52 -21.15 -48.20
CA GLY A 448 -11.69 -22.21 -49.20
C GLY A 448 -13.15 -22.54 -49.50
#